data_AF-A0AAE0P8I4-F1
#
_entry.id   AF-A0AAE0P8I4-F1
#
_cell.length_a   1.000
_cell.length_b   1.000
_cell.length_c   1.000
_cell.angle_alpha   90.00
_cell.angle_beta   90.00
_cell.angle_gamma   90.00
#
_symmetry.space_group_name_H-M   'P 1'
#
loop_
_entity.id
_entity.type
_entity.pdbx_description
1 polymer ?
#
loop_
_entity_poly.entity_id
_entity_poly.type
_entity_poly.pdbx_seq_one_letter_code
_entity_poly.pdbx_strand_id
1 'polypeptide(L)'
;MTAINAVYYPSWRVDLITYVVLCLNEDGTLRLNPSLKIILSIGGGSGSAEFPTTAAKSEGRACFARSARQWVDRYGFDDIDVDWEYSTNPGQGNDYIALLEATRAALPAPRHQAQLFSTSKKSGTHLTPRISYADSLAFLSAADFPNHKDILSIPAYARYFPTASAPGEHYDKANVGEIEYRDLPPEWICNTIIDIDLCAAYAVDEDDKRVKAEWVKSQGLGCSSYRTGVGDGDGEESLLRAGYEVLRSSSI
;
A
#
# COMPACT_ATOMS: atom_id res chain seq x y z
N MET A 1 -13.86 5.64 -0.28
CA MET A 1 -13.11 6.74 -0.94
C MET A 1 -12.10 6.08 -1.85
N THR A 2 -11.98 6.50 -3.10
CA THR A 2 -10.99 5.93 -4.04
C THR A 2 -9.90 6.96 -4.24
N ALA A 3 -8.65 6.56 -3.99
CA ALA A 3 -7.48 7.43 -4.10
C ALA A 3 -6.36 6.73 -4.88
N ILE A 4 -5.55 7.50 -5.60
CA ILE A 4 -4.34 7.03 -6.28
C ILE A 4 -3.12 7.69 -5.61
N ASN A 5 -2.15 6.87 -5.20
CA ASN A 5 -0.86 7.32 -4.67
C ASN A 5 0.15 7.51 -5.82
N ALA A 6 0.71 8.70 -5.96
CA ALA A 6 1.85 8.98 -6.84
C ALA A 6 3.14 9.05 -6.02
N VAL A 7 4.14 8.22 -6.30
CA VAL A 7 5.37 8.13 -5.49
C VAL A 7 6.44 9.12 -5.97
N TYR A 8 7.16 9.76 -5.05
CA TYR A 8 8.27 10.67 -5.35
C TYR A 8 9.60 10.16 -4.79
N TYR A 9 10.67 10.19 -5.62
CA TYR A 9 12.04 9.88 -5.21
C TYR A 9 12.94 11.13 -5.19
N PRO A 10 13.87 11.25 -4.21
CA PRO A 10 14.73 12.43 -4.04
C PRO A 10 15.77 12.66 -5.15
N SER A 11 15.81 11.85 -6.21
CA SER A 11 16.75 11.93 -7.34
C SER A 11 16.11 12.47 -8.63
N TRP A 12 15.49 13.65 -8.62
CA TRP A 12 14.90 14.35 -9.80
C TRP A 12 13.96 13.51 -10.71
N ARG A 13 13.64 12.28 -10.33
CA ARG A 13 12.65 11.42 -10.96
C ARG A 13 11.46 11.36 -10.01
N VAL A 14 10.39 12.04 -10.38
CA VAL A 14 9.06 11.57 -10.02
C VAL A 14 8.89 10.28 -10.85
N ASP A 15 9.31 9.13 -10.32
CA ASP A 15 8.89 7.87 -10.94
C ASP A 15 7.41 7.72 -10.57
N LEU A 16 6.53 7.93 -11.56
CA LEU A 16 5.12 7.59 -11.44
C LEU A 16 4.99 6.07 -11.24
N ILE A 17 5.21 5.60 -10.02
CA ILE A 17 4.84 4.24 -9.61
C ILE A 17 3.35 4.29 -9.29
N THR A 18 2.57 4.33 -10.37
CA THR A 18 1.20 3.82 -10.59
C THR A 18 0.67 4.55 -11.84
N TYR A 19 0.78 3.93 -13.02
CA TYR A 19 -0.12 4.29 -14.11
C TYR A 19 -1.48 3.67 -13.78
N VAL A 20 -2.45 4.50 -13.39
CA VAL A 20 -3.81 4.23 -13.83
C VAL A 20 -3.84 4.72 -15.27
N VAL A 21 -3.94 3.79 -16.22
CA VAL A 21 -4.25 4.15 -17.60
C VAL A 21 -5.58 4.93 -17.59
N LEU A 22 -5.50 6.14 -18.15
CA LEU A 22 -6.56 7.10 -18.49
C LEU A 22 -7.02 8.05 -17.37
N CYS A 23 -6.42 9.25 -17.33
CA CYS A 23 -7.14 10.52 -17.11
C CYS A 23 -6.30 11.73 -17.55
N LEU A 24 -5.61 11.63 -18.69
CA LEU A 24 -5.23 12.84 -19.44
C LEU A 24 -6.25 12.96 -20.57
N ASN A 25 -7.01 14.05 -20.56
CA ASN A 25 -7.60 14.53 -21.81
C ASN A 25 -6.45 14.89 -22.77
N GLU A 26 -6.71 14.92 -24.09
CA GLU A 26 -5.73 15.38 -25.10
C GLU A 26 -5.21 16.82 -24.81
N ASP A 27 -5.89 17.57 -23.93
CA ASP A 27 -5.55 18.92 -23.48
C ASP A 27 -4.71 19.00 -22.18
N GLY A 28 -4.39 17.86 -21.55
CA GLY A 28 -3.55 17.81 -20.34
C GLY A 28 -4.28 18.01 -19.00
N THR A 29 -5.61 17.92 -18.96
CA THR A 29 -6.39 18.02 -17.70
C THR A 29 -6.61 16.66 -17.00
N LEU A 30 -6.48 16.64 -15.66
CA LEU A 30 -6.32 15.44 -14.80
C LEU A 30 -7.62 14.73 -14.32
N ARG A 31 -8.83 15.11 -14.75
CA ARG A 31 -10.05 14.68 -14.05
C ARG A 31 -11.23 14.28 -14.97
N LEU A 32 -11.28 13.03 -15.44
CA LEU A 32 -12.51 12.44 -16.01
C LEU A 32 -13.53 12.05 -14.91
N ASN A 33 -13.06 11.77 -13.69
CA ASN A 33 -13.92 11.44 -12.55
C ASN A 33 -13.75 12.47 -11.42
N PRO A 34 -14.71 13.40 -11.22
CA PRO A 34 -14.64 14.42 -10.18
C PRO A 34 -14.57 13.87 -8.74
N SER A 35 -14.99 12.61 -8.54
CA SER A 35 -14.94 11.94 -7.24
C SER A 35 -13.58 11.28 -6.94
N LEU A 36 -12.70 11.17 -7.94
CA LEU A 36 -11.37 10.60 -7.79
C LEU A 36 -10.45 11.58 -7.05
N LYS A 37 -9.68 11.04 -6.11
CA LYS A 37 -8.69 11.78 -5.34
C LYS A 37 -7.28 11.33 -5.75
N ILE A 38 -6.40 12.28 -6.00
CA ILE A 38 -5.01 12.01 -6.37
C ILE A 38 -4.13 12.52 -5.24
N ILE A 39 -3.32 11.66 -4.66
CA ILE A 39 -2.52 11.97 -3.48
C ILE A 39 -1.04 11.70 -3.75
N LEU A 40 -0.16 12.57 -3.26
CA LEU A 40 1.28 12.48 -3.47
C LEU A 40 1.95 11.70 -2.33
N SER A 41 2.49 10.54 -2.63
CA SER A 41 3.30 9.73 -1.72
C SER A 41 4.77 10.17 -1.75
N ILE A 42 5.33 10.43 -0.56
CA ILE A 42 6.73 10.83 -0.36
C ILE A 42 7.41 9.75 0.48
N GLY A 43 8.49 9.17 -0.05
CA GLY A 43 9.28 8.16 0.66
C GLY A 43 9.43 6.85 -0.13
N GLY A 44 9.04 5.74 0.49
CA GLY A 44 9.21 4.39 -0.02
C GLY A 44 10.60 3.82 0.25
N GLY A 45 10.81 2.55 -0.07
CA GLY A 45 12.06 1.81 0.22
C GLY A 45 13.37 2.52 -0.15
N SER A 46 13.44 3.27 -1.25
CA SER A 46 14.63 4.06 -1.63
C SER A 46 14.55 5.55 -1.29
N GLY A 47 13.37 6.06 -0.91
CA GLY A 47 13.15 7.48 -0.55
C GLY A 47 13.14 7.75 0.96
N SER A 48 13.30 6.71 1.80
CA SER A 48 13.11 6.83 3.25
C SER A 48 14.35 7.27 4.04
N ALA A 49 15.52 7.34 3.41
CA ALA A 49 16.80 7.60 4.08
C ALA A 49 16.87 8.96 4.80
N GLU A 50 16.14 9.96 4.30
CA GLU A 50 16.17 11.34 4.82
C GLU A 50 15.14 11.61 5.93
N PHE A 51 14.21 10.69 6.18
CA PHE A 51 13.21 10.89 7.22
C PHE A 51 13.79 11.04 8.63
N PRO A 52 14.76 10.23 9.10
CA PRO A 52 15.30 10.37 10.45
C PRO A 52 15.86 11.76 10.73
N THR A 53 16.62 12.33 9.78
CA THR A 53 17.26 13.65 9.93
C THR A 53 16.23 14.79 9.80
N THR A 54 15.26 14.63 8.90
CA THR A 54 14.21 15.62 8.64
C THR A 54 13.20 15.70 9.79
N ALA A 55 12.75 14.55 10.30
CA ALA A 55 11.73 14.46 11.34
C ALA A 55 12.25 14.92 12.71
N ALA A 56 13.53 14.70 13.02
CA ALA A 56 14.14 15.03 14.31
C ALA A 56 14.21 16.54 14.62
N LYS A 57 14.14 17.42 13.61
CA LYS A 57 14.30 18.87 13.77
C LYS A 57 12.99 19.61 13.50
N SER A 58 12.63 20.58 14.35
CA SER A 58 11.47 21.45 14.13
C SER A 58 11.50 22.14 12.78
N GLU A 59 12.67 22.62 12.37
CA GLU A 59 12.87 23.30 11.09
C GLU A 59 12.72 22.33 9.92
N GLY A 60 13.18 21.09 10.08
CA GLY A 60 13.04 20.01 9.11
C GLY A 60 11.58 19.64 8.88
N ARG A 61 10.82 19.41 9.96
CA ARG A 61 9.37 19.16 9.91
C ARG A 61 8.61 20.30 9.26
N ALA A 62 8.91 21.54 9.64
CA ALA A 62 8.27 22.71 9.06
C ALA A 62 8.62 22.89 7.56
N CYS A 63 9.86 22.56 7.16
CA CYS A 63 10.28 22.59 5.77
C CYS A 63 9.56 21.51 4.94
N PHE A 64 9.48 20.29 5.46
CA PHE A 64 8.74 19.19 4.84
C PHE A 64 7.27 19.58 4.62
N ALA A 65 6.59 20.03 5.67
CA ALA A 65 5.18 20.39 5.63
C ALA A 65 4.89 21.53 4.63
N ARG A 66 5.73 22.58 4.61
CA ARG A 66 5.62 23.67 3.63
C ARG A 66 5.85 23.17 2.20
N SER A 67 6.83 22.31 1.98
CA SER A 67 7.14 21.76 0.67
C SER A 67 5.97 20.90 0.18
N ALA A 68 5.48 19.98 1.00
CA ALA A 68 4.32 19.16 0.70
C ALA A 68 3.11 20.02 0.30
N ARG A 69 2.82 21.09 1.04
CA ARG A 69 1.77 22.04 0.69
C ARG A 69 1.98 22.71 -0.68
N GLN A 70 3.21 23.15 -0.97
CA GLN A 70 3.53 23.73 -2.28
C GLN A 70 3.31 22.74 -3.42
N TRP A 71 3.65 21.47 -3.24
CA TRP A 71 3.40 20.44 -4.25
C TRP A 71 1.90 20.21 -4.45
N VAL A 72 1.14 20.10 -3.36
CA VAL A 72 -0.33 19.98 -3.41
C VAL A 72 -0.96 21.13 -4.16
N ASP A 73 -0.63 22.37 -3.81
CA ASP A 73 -1.18 23.56 -4.46
C ASP A 73 -0.75 23.70 -5.93
N ARG A 74 0.53 23.38 -6.24
CA ARG A 74 1.11 23.56 -7.58
C ARG A 74 0.58 22.56 -8.60
N TYR A 75 0.39 21.31 -8.19
CA TYR A 75 0.03 20.21 -9.08
C TYR A 75 -1.43 19.77 -8.94
N GLY A 76 -2.18 20.38 -8.01
CA GLY A 76 -3.60 20.08 -7.80
C GLY A 76 -3.86 18.70 -7.22
N PHE A 77 -2.89 18.15 -6.46
CA PHE A 77 -3.11 16.95 -5.66
C PHE A 77 -4.16 17.26 -4.58
N ASP A 78 -4.94 16.25 -4.21
CA ASP A 78 -5.92 16.34 -3.15
C ASP A 78 -5.29 16.19 -1.76
N ASP A 79 -4.10 15.58 -1.65
CA ASP A 79 -3.47 15.23 -0.38
C ASP A 79 -2.01 14.73 -0.52
N ILE A 80 -1.38 14.36 0.60
CA ILE A 80 -0.13 13.59 0.63
C ILE A 80 -0.23 12.26 1.42
N ASP A 81 0.65 11.33 1.08
CA ASP A 81 0.96 10.09 1.79
C ASP A 81 2.43 10.13 2.25
N VAL A 82 2.69 9.79 3.52
CA VAL A 82 4.05 9.72 4.07
C VAL A 82 4.46 8.25 4.20
N ASP A 83 5.35 7.82 3.32
CA ASP A 83 5.81 6.44 3.18
C ASP A 83 7.22 6.29 3.81
N TRP A 84 7.32 6.39 5.14
CA TRP A 84 8.59 6.16 5.84
C TRP A 84 8.80 4.66 6.10
N GLU A 85 9.76 4.07 5.38
CA GLU A 85 10.20 2.68 5.49
C GLU A 85 11.61 2.53 6.13
N TYR A 86 11.78 2.48 7.45
CA TYR A 86 10.81 2.61 8.53
C TYR A 86 11.43 3.34 9.73
N SER A 87 10.60 3.86 10.65
CA SER A 87 11.08 4.31 11.96
C SER A 87 11.56 3.11 12.78
N THR A 88 12.81 3.12 13.25
CA THR A 88 13.48 1.95 13.83
C THR A 88 13.60 1.96 15.35
N ASN A 89 13.24 3.08 15.99
CA ASN A 89 13.32 3.23 17.46
C ASN A 89 12.25 4.21 17.98
N PRO A 90 11.96 4.20 19.30
CA PRO A 90 10.92 5.07 19.88
C PRO A 90 11.15 6.57 19.65
N GLY A 91 12.40 7.02 19.59
CA GLY A 91 12.73 8.42 19.29
C GLY A 91 12.27 8.81 17.88
N GLN A 92 12.62 7.99 16.88
CA GLN A 92 12.14 8.17 15.52
C GLN A 92 10.62 8.07 15.41
N GLY A 93 9.97 7.22 16.22
CA GLY A 93 8.50 7.15 16.29
C GLY A 93 7.88 8.47 16.76
N ASN A 94 8.41 9.08 17.81
CA ASN A 94 7.97 10.39 18.28
C ASN A 94 8.22 11.50 17.25
N ASP A 95 9.39 11.47 16.60
CA ASP A 95 9.74 12.42 15.53
C ASP A 95 8.78 12.28 14.34
N TYR A 96 8.39 11.06 14.02
CA TYR A 96 7.43 10.79 12.94
C TYR A 96 6.05 11.34 13.27
N ILE A 97 5.55 11.14 14.50
CA ILE A 97 4.29 11.75 14.96
C ILE A 97 4.35 13.27 14.82
N ALA A 98 5.43 13.90 15.29
CA ALA A 98 5.60 15.35 15.17
C ALA A 98 5.66 15.82 13.70
N LEU A 99 6.23 15.01 12.80
CA LEU A 99 6.26 15.30 11.36
C LEU A 99 4.85 15.25 10.77
N LEU A 100 4.07 14.25 11.12
CA LEU A 100 2.68 14.09 10.68
C LEU A 100 1.79 15.23 11.22
N GLU A 101 2.00 15.68 12.46
CA GLU A 101 1.32 16.84 13.04
C GLU A 101 1.63 18.13 12.28
N ALA A 102 2.92 18.40 12.02
CA ALA A 102 3.34 19.59 11.27
C ALA A 102 2.77 19.57 9.84
N THR A 103 2.78 18.40 9.20
CA THR A 103 2.20 18.18 7.87
C THR A 103 0.70 18.44 7.88
N ARG A 104 -0.03 17.87 8.86
CA ARG A 104 -1.46 18.09 9.06
C ARG A 104 -1.81 19.57 9.24
N ALA A 105 -0.99 20.33 9.94
CA ALA A 105 -1.22 21.75 10.16
C ALA A 105 -1.03 22.60 8.89
N ALA A 106 -0.18 22.18 7.95
CA ALA A 106 0.12 22.94 6.74
C ALA A 106 -0.85 22.67 5.57
N LEU A 107 -1.45 21.49 5.53
CA LEU A 107 -2.30 21.03 4.45
C LEU A 107 -3.79 21.23 4.77
N PRO A 108 -4.62 21.56 3.77
CA PRO A 108 -6.04 21.78 4.00
C PRO A 108 -6.71 20.49 4.47
N ALA A 109 -7.66 20.60 5.39
CA ALA A 109 -8.49 19.46 5.79
C ALA A 109 -9.17 18.80 4.56
N PRO A 110 -9.38 17.46 4.55
CA PRO A 110 -9.55 16.65 5.77
C PRO A 110 -8.61 15.46 6.01
N ARG A 111 -7.68 15.07 5.13
CA ARG A 111 -6.97 13.76 5.29
C ARG A 111 -5.47 13.86 5.00
N HIS A 112 -4.72 12.82 5.35
CA HIS A 112 -3.32 12.52 5.02
C HIS A 112 -3.19 11.02 5.26
N GLN A 113 -2.39 10.33 4.45
CA GLN A 113 -2.05 8.93 4.70
C GLN A 113 -0.65 8.84 5.31
N ALA A 114 -0.43 7.79 6.09
CA ALA A 114 0.86 7.50 6.70
C ALA A 114 1.00 6.00 6.83
N GLN A 115 2.18 5.48 6.48
CA GLN A 115 2.50 4.08 6.73
C GLN A 115 2.92 3.86 8.17
N LEU A 116 2.50 2.74 8.73
CA LEU A 116 2.90 2.27 10.05
C LEU A 116 3.90 1.12 9.89
N PHE A 117 4.97 1.17 10.69
CA PHE A 117 5.86 0.02 10.81
C PHE A 117 5.18 -1.09 11.60
N SER A 118 5.06 -2.28 11.01
CA SER A 118 4.62 -3.47 11.73
C SER A 118 5.70 -3.91 12.73
N THR A 119 5.33 -4.04 14.00
CA THR A 119 6.30 -4.44 15.02
C THR A 119 6.81 -5.86 14.75
N SER A 120 8.11 -6.06 14.87
CA SER A 120 8.75 -7.38 14.72
C SER A 120 8.45 -8.36 15.87
N LYS A 121 7.56 -7.99 16.80
CA LYS A 121 7.18 -8.85 17.94
C LYS A 121 6.25 -9.97 17.45
N LYS A 122 6.87 -11.12 17.23
CA LYS A 122 6.26 -12.43 16.98
C LYS A 122 5.30 -12.76 18.14
N SER A 123 4.00 -12.65 17.92
CA SER A 123 2.97 -12.98 18.92
C SER A 123 1.91 -13.99 18.43
N GLY A 124 2.05 -14.54 17.23
CA GLY A 124 1.05 -15.45 16.66
C GLY A 124 1.22 -16.91 17.10
N THR A 125 0.09 -17.58 17.38
CA THR A 125 -0.06 -19.03 17.63
C THR A 125 -0.09 -19.88 16.35
N HIS A 126 0.08 -19.27 15.17
CA HIS A 126 -0.01 -19.96 13.87
C HIS A 126 1.36 -20.51 13.42
N LEU A 127 1.36 -21.76 12.95
CA LEU A 127 2.53 -22.65 12.88
C LEU A 127 3.41 -22.53 11.61
N THR A 128 3.25 -21.50 10.77
CA THR A 128 4.10 -21.25 9.59
C THR A 128 4.38 -19.74 9.42
N PRO A 129 5.50 -19.33 8.77
CA PRO A 129 6.31 -18.23 9.28
C PRO A 129 5.79 -16.81 8.95
N ARG A 130 5.68 -15.97 10.00
CA ARG A 130 5.96 -14.51 10.07
C ARG A 130 4.84 -13.54 9.60
N ILE A 131 4.54 -12.58 10.49
CA ILE A 131 3.85 -11.27 10.29
C ILE A 131 2.75 -11.33 9.21
N SER A 132 1.56 -11.74 9.62
CA SER A 132 0.36 -11.57 8.80
C SER A 132 -0.22 -10.17 8.96
N TYR A 133 -0.98 -9.69 7.97
CA TYR A 133 -1.76 -8.45 8.14
C TYR A 133 -2.76 -8.58 9.29
N ALA A 134 -3.31 -9.78 9.53
CA ALA A 134 -4.20 -10.06 10.65
C ALA A 134 -3.54 -9.80 12.02
N ASP A 135 -2.24 -10.13 12.17
CA ASP A 135 -1.48 -9.79 13.39
C ASP A 135 -1.34 -8.27 13.57
N SER A 136 -1.09 -7.54 12.47
CA SER A 136 -1.02 -6.08 12.49
C SER A 136 -2.38 -5.45 12.85
N LEU A 137 -3.48 -5.97 12.30
CA LEU A 137 -4.82 -5.53 12.64
C LEU A 137 -5.16 -5.81 14.11
N ALA A 138 -4.79 -6.98 14.63
CA ALA A 138 -4.99 -7.33 16.04
C ALA A 138 -4.20 -6.39 16.96
N PHE A 139 -2.96 -6.06 16.60
CA PHE A 139 -2.14 -5.08 17.32
C PHE A 139 -2.80 -3.69 17.34
N LEU A 140 -3.29 -3.22 16.20
CA LEU A 140 -3.99 -1.93 16.08
C LEU A 140 -5.29 -1.91 16.87
N SER A 141 -6.07 -3.00 16.80
CA SER A 141 -7.32 -3.16 17.53
C SER A 141 -7.09 -3.14 19.05
N ALA A 142 -6.02 -3.79 19.53
CA ALA A 142 -5.65 -3.77 20.95
C ALA A 142 -5.21 -2.39 21.44
N ALA A 143 -4.88 -1.47 20.52
CA ALA A 143 -4.58 -0.07 20.80
C ALA A 143 -5.77 0.87 20.53
N ASP A 144 -6.98 0.33 20.38
CA ASP A 144 -8.21 1.06 20.05
C ASP A 144 -8.13 1.88 18.74
N PHE A 145 -7.27 1.47 17.79
CA PHE A 145 -7.21 2.11 16.49
C PHE A 145 -8.46 1.74 15.67
N PRO A 146 -9.15 2.72 15.05
CA PRO A 146 -10.38 2.45 14.33
C PRO A 146 -10.11 1.72 13.00
N ASN A 147 -10.63 0.50 12.87
CA ASN A 147 -10.51 -0.33 11.66
C ASN A 147 -10.88 0.41 10.36
N HIS A 148 -11.90 1.27 10.38
CA HIS A 148 -12.33 2.03 9.20
C HIS A 148 -11.30 3.07 8.71
N LYS A 149 -10.21 3.30 9.45
CA LYS A 149 -9.05 4.12 9.02
C LYS A 149 -7.87 3.28 8.56
N ASP A 150 -7.93 1.97 8.75
CA ASP A 150 -6.92 1.03 8.28
C ASP A 150 -7.24 0.59 6.84
N ILE A 151 -6.19 0.36 6.06
CA ILE A 151 -6.26 0.06 4.62
C ILE A 151 -5.40 -1.16 4.33
N LEU A 152 -6.02 -2.23 3.84
CA LEU A 152 -5.30 -3.42 3.42
C LEU A 152 -4.62 -3.18 2.07
N SER A 153 -3.30 -3.20 2.04
CA SER A 153 -2.52 -3.16 0.80
C SER A 153 -2.38 -4.57 0.20
N ILE A 154 -2.80 -4.71 -1.06
CA ILE A 154 -2.78 -5.95 -1.82
C ILE A 154 -1.68 -5.84 -2.88
N PRO A 155 -0.69 -6.75 -2.92
CA PRO A 155 0.29 -6.76 -3.99
C PRO A 155 -0.38 -7.23 -5.30
N ALA A 156 -0.22 -6.45 -6.36
CA ALA A 156 -0.52 -6.81 -7.74
C ALA A 156 0.74 -7.35 -8.44
N TYR A 157 1.52 -8.12 -7.69
CA TYR A 157 2.71 -8.83 -8.13
C TYR A 157 2.88 -10.05 -7.22
N ALA A 158 3.63 -11.04 -7.69
CA ALA A 158 4.03 -12.20 -6.91
C ALA A 158 5.54 -12.19 -6.68
N ARG A 159 5.96 -12.75 -5.56
CA ARG A 159 7.36 -13.11 -5.33
C ARG A 159 7.53 -14.59 -5.65
N TYR A 160 8.53 -14.92 -6.47
CA TYR A 160 8.84 -16.30 -6.83
C TYR A 160 10.15 -16.76 -6.21
N PHE A 161 10.22 -18.06 -5.93
CA PHE A 161 11.32 -18.71 -5.25
C PHE A 161 11.78 -19.90 -6.10
N PRO A 162 12.79 -19.72 -6.96
CA PRO A 162 13.22 -20.80 -7.83
C PRO A 162 13.63 -22.04 -7.04
N THR A 163 13.36 -23.21 -7.61
CA THR A 163 13.59 -24.56 -7.05
C THR A 163 12.74 -24.96 -5.85
N ALA A 164 12.01 -24.03 -5.21
CA ALA A 164 11.01 -24.39 -4.20
C ALA A 164 9.71 -24.83 -4.87
N SER A 165 9.14 -25.92 -4.39
CA SER A 165 7.82 -26.43 -4.82
C SER A 165 6.74 -26.20 -3.76
N ALA A 166 7.14 -25.91 -2.52
CA ALA A 166 6.21 -25.59 -1.42
C ALA A 166 6.80 -24.54 -0.43
N PRO A 167 5.93 -23.85 0.34
CA PRO A 167 6.38 -22.98 1.42
C PRO A 167 7.29 -23.70 2.43
N GLY A 168 8.38 -23.04 2.83
CA GLY A 168 9.33 -23.57 3.81
C GLY A 168 10.45 -24.45 3.23
N GLU A 169 10.40 -24.77 1.93
CA GLU A 169 11.48 -25.49 1.26
C GLU A 169 12.72 -24.63 0.97
N HIS A 170 13.82 -25.30 0.64
CA HIS A 170 15.03 -24.64 0.15
C HIS A 170 14.82 -24.06 -1.25
N TYR A 171 15.37 -22.86 -1.47
CA TYR A 171 15.32 -22.17 -2.75
C TYR A 171 16.67 -21.54 -3.07
N ASP A 172 16.90 -21.28 -4.36
CA ASP A 172 18.05 -20.50 -4.80
C ASP A 172 17.84 -19.00 -4.53
N LYS A 173 18.54 -18.51 -3.50
CA LYS A 173 18.49 -17.10 -3.08
C LYS A 173 19.01 -16.13 -4.13
N ALA A 174 19.87 -16.55 -5.06
CA ALA A 174 20.43 -15.66 -6.06
C ALA A 174 19.41 -15.30 -7.16
N ASN A 175 18.38 -16.14 -7.33
CA ASN A 175 17.41 -16.03 -8.41
C ASN A 175 15.99 -15.73 -7.93
N VAL A 176 15.80 -15.42 -6.65
CA VAL A 176 14.51 -14.89 -6.18
C VAL A 176 14.19 -13.58 -6.88
N GLY A 177 12.91 -13.37 -7.17
CA GLY A 177 12.48 -12.17 -7.84
C GLY A 177 11.00 -11.91 -7.66
N GLU A 178 10.56 -10.83 -8.30
CA GLU A 178 9.18 -10.41 -8.33
C GLU A 178 8.70 -10.38 -9.78
N ILE A 179 7.44 -10.72 -9.98
CA ILE A 179 6.78 -10.70 -11.28
C ILE A 179 5.42 -10.03 -11.12
N GLU A 180 5.10 -9.11 -12.02
CA GLU A 180 3.82 -8.41 -12.00
C GLU A 180 2.66 -9.40 -12.20
N TYR A 181 1.52 -9.14 -11.57
CA TYR A 181 0.39 -10.06 -11.60
C TYR A 181 -0.10 -10.34 -13.02
N ARG A 182 -0.18 -9.30 -13.86
CA ARG A 182 -0.54 -9.40 -15.28
C ARG A 182 0.43 -10.23 -16.13
N ASP A 183 1.66 -10.40 -15.67
CA ASP A 183 2.73 -11.09 -16.37
C ASP A 183 2.92 -12.52 -15.81
N LEU A 184 2.07 -12.97 -14.88
CA LEU A 184 2.11 -14.31 -14.31
C LEU A 184 1.88 -15.37 -15.41
N PRO A 185 2.71 -16.43 -15.46
CA PRO A 185 2.50 -17.52 -16.39
C PRO A 185 1.19 -18.26 -16.09
N PRO A 186 0.36 -18.60 -17.10
CA PRO A 186 -0.88 -19.34 -16.90
C PRO A 186 -0.69 -20.67 -16.14
N GLU A 187 0.44 -21.34 -16.36
CA GLU A 187 0.78 -22.59 -15.65
C GLU A 187 1.00 -22.40 -14.15
N TRP A 188 1.32 -21.19 -13.69
CA TRP A 188 1.40 -20.88 -12.27
C TRP A 188 -0.02 -20.71 -11.73
N ILE A 189 -0.88 -19.98 -12.44
CA ILE A 189 -2.29 -19.75 -12.10
C ILE A 189 -3.06 -21.08 -11.94
N CYS A 190 -2.88 -22.05 -12.86
CA CYS A 190 -3.61 -23.31 -12.83
C CYS A 190 -3.25 -24.26 -11.66
N ASN A 191 -2.16 -24.03 -10.94
CA ASN A 191 -1.70 -24.87 -9.82
C ASN A 191 -1.83 -24.17 -8.46
N THR A 192 -2.68 -23.15 -8.40
CA THR A 192 -2.93 -22.34 -7.21
C THR A 192 -3.39 -23.15 -6.02
N ILE A 193 -2.76 -22.91 -4.87
CA ILE A 193 -3.29 -23.34 -3.59
C ILE A 193 -3.70 -22.09 -2.82
N ILE A 194 -5.00 -22.00 -2.53
CA ILE A 194 -5.59 -20.93 -1.71
C ILE A 194 -5.56 -21.39 -0.26
N ASP A 195 -4.81 -20.67 0.57
CA ASP A 195 -4.86 -20.81 2.01
C ASP A 195 -5.81 -19.74 2.57
N ILE A 196 -7.06 -20.16 2.81
CA ILE A 196 -8.14 -19.29 3.31
C ILE A 196 -7.80 -18.76 4.70
N ASP A 197 -7.16 -19.57 5.55
CA ASP A 197 -6.79 -19.17 6.92
C ASP A 197 -5.72 -18.09 6.91
N LEU A 198 -4.80 -18.13 5.94
CA LEU A 198 -3.77 -17.10 5.75
C LEU A 198 -4.22 -15.92 4.89
N CYS A 199 -5.40 -15.99 4.25
CA CYS A 199 -5.85 -15.03 3.24
C CYS A 199 -4.76 -14.78 2.18
N ALA A 200 -4.10 -15.87 1.79
CA ALA A 200 -2.95 -15.87 0.89
C ALA A 200 -3.09 -17.02 -0.09
N ALA A 201 -2.86 -16.73 -1.36
CA ALA A 201 -2.63 -17.74 -2.36
C ALA A 201 -1.15 -17.75 -2.72
N TYR A 202 -0.60 -18.95 -2.92
CA TYR A 202 0.66 -19.11 -3.61
C TYR A 202 0.32 -19.76 -4.95
N ALA A 203 0.53 -18.99 -6.03
CA ALA A 203 -0.21 -19.01 -7.29
C ALA A 203 -1.67 -18.48 -7.14
N VAL A 204 -2.23 -17.80 -8.16
CA VAL A 204 -3.51 -17.04 -8.06
C VAL A 204 -4.60 -17.67 -8.95
N ASP A 205 -5.86 -17.75 -8.49
CA ASP A 205 -7.05 -18.17 -9.26
C ASP A 205 -8.19 -17.13 -9.10
N GLU A 206 -9.27 -17.22 -9.89
CA GLU A 206 -10.44 -16.31 -9.90
C GLU A 206 -11.10 -16.13 -8.52
N ASP A 207 -11.23 -17.21 -7.75
CA ASP A 207 -11.86 -17.16 -6.42
C ASP A 207 -11.01 -16.38 -5.39
N ASP A 208 -9.67 -16.36 -5.53
CA ASP A 208 -8.74 -15.68 -4.60
C ASP A 208 -8.86 -14.15 -4.67
N LYS A 209 -9.17 -13.60 -5.85
CA LYS A 209 -9.21 -12.15 -6.11
C LYS A 209 -10.19 -11.42 -5.19
N ARG A 210 -11.22 -12.13 -4.72
CA ARG A 210 -12.32 -11.61 -3.90
C ARG A 210 -12.12 -11.82 -2.41
N VAL A 211 -11.42 -12.88 -2.00
CA VAL A 211 -11.24 -13.26 -0.58
C VAL A 211 -10.70 -12.10 0.27
N LYS A 212 -9.68 -11.39 -0.22
CA LYS A 212 -9.12 -10.23 0.50
C LYS A 212 -10.13 -9.10 0.64
N ALA A 213 -10.94 -8.84 -0.38
CA ALA A 213 -11.97 -7.79 -0.34
C ALA A 213 -13.14 -8.16 0.58
N GLU A 214 -13.54 -9.44 0.61
CA GLU A 214 -14.53 -9.97 1.55
C GLU A 214 -13.99 -9.88 2.98
N TRP A 215 -12.71 -10.20 3.18
CA TRP A 215 -12.04 -10.05 4.47
C TRP A 215 -11.99 -8.59 4.92
N VAL A 216 -11.57 -7.64 4.06
CA VAL A 216 -11.61 -6.18 4.31
C VAL A 216 -12.99 -5.75 4.81
N LYS A 217 -14.05 -6.21 4.13
CA LYS A 217 -15.44 -5.91 4.50
C LYS A 217 -15.81 -6.52 5.86
N SER A 218 -15.47 -7.79 6.09
CA SER A 218 -15.74 -8.52 7.33
C SER A 218 -15.10 -7.88 8.57
N GLN A 219 -13.90 -7.32 8.40
CA GLN A 219 -13.12 -6.69 9.47
C GLN A 219 -13.48 -5.22 9.67
N GLY A 220 -14.34 -4.65 8.82
CA GLY A 220 -14.72 -3.23 8.88
C GLY A 220 -13.58 -2.27 8.54
N LEU A 221 -12.66 -2.68 7.65
CA LEU A 221 -11.56 -1.84 7.19
C LEU A 221 -12.06 -0.70 6.27
N GLY A 222 -11.26 0.35 6.14
CA GLY A 222 -11.63 1.55 5.38
C GLY A 222 -11.72 1.30 3.86
N CYS A 223 -10.77 0.54 3.32
CA CYS A 223 -10.73 0.06 1.93
C CYS A 223 -9.58 -0.93 1.71
N SER A 224 -9.43 -1.43 0.48
CA SER A 224 -8.19 -2.02 -0.03
C SER A 224 -7.40 -1.01 -0.88
N SER A 225 -6.09 -1.20 -0.99
CA SER A 225 -5.21 -0.54 -1.95
C SER A 225 -4.40 -1.60 -2.72
N TYR A 226 -3.82 -1.22 -3.86
CA TYR A 226 -3.10 -2.16 -4.73
C TYR A 226 -1.70 -1.64 -5.05
N ARG A 227 -0.68 -2.47 -4.81
CA ARG A 227 0.73 -2.16 -5.13
C ARG A 227 1.22 -3.13 -6.21
N THR A 228 1.41 -2.72 -7.46
CA THR A 228 1.13 -1.39 -8.03
C THR A 228 0.04 -1.51 -9.09
N GLY A 229 -0.66 -0.41 -9.40
CA GLY A 229 -1.71 -0.47 -10.42
C GLY A 229 -1.22 -0.89 -11.81
N VAL A 230 0.08 -0.80 -12.10
CA VAL A 230 0.65 -1.26 -13.38
C VAL A 230 0.76 -2.78 -13.47
N GLY A 231 0.77 -3.46 -12.33
CA GLY A 231 0.85 -4.91 -12.28
C GLY A 231 -0.50 -5.61 -12.41
N ASP A 232 -1.60 -4.86 -12.39
CA ASP A 232 -2.94 -5.43 -12.43
C ASP A 232 -3.32 -5.99 -13.80
N GLY A 233 -4.21 -6.98 -13.81
CA GLY A 233 -4.81 -7.55 -15.02
C GLY A 233 -5.85 -6.61 -15.64
N ASP A 234 -6.33 -6.96 -16.84
CA ASP A 234 -7.39 -6.23 -17.54
C ASP A 234 -8.74 -6.95 -17.45
N GLY A 235 -9.83 -6.24 -17.80
CA GLY A 235 -11.16 -6.87 -17.93
C GLY A 235 -11.64 -7.61 -16.69
N GLU A 236 -11.85 -8.91 -16.81
CA GLU A 236 -12.26 -9.83 -15.73
C GLU A 236 -11.07 -10.34 -14.91
N GLU A 237 -9.85 -10.19 -15.45
CA GLU A 237 -8.63 -10.62 -14.76
C GLU A 237 -8.17 -9.62 -13.68
N SER A 238 -8.66 -8.38 -13.71
CA SER A 238 -8.27 -7.31 -12.78
C SER A 238 -8.60 -7.62 -11.31
N LEU A 239 -7.57 -7.62 -10.46
CA LEU A 239 -7.67 -7.69 -9.00
C LEU A 239 -8.37 -6.45 -8.43
N LEU A 240 -8.10 -5.27 -9.01
CA LEU A 240 -8.72 -4.01 -8.59
C LEU A 240 -10.21 -4.06 -8.83
N ARG A 241 -10.63 -4.51 -10.01
CA ARG A 241 -12.04 -4.64 -10.37
C ARG A 241 -12.76 -5.62 -9.45
N ALA A 242 -12.20 -6.81 -9.27
CA ALA A 242 -12.79 -7.84 -8.40
C ALA A 242 -13.01 -7.31 -6.97
N GLY A 243 -11.99 -6.68 -6.38
CA GLY A 243 -12.12 -6.11 -5.03
C GLY A 243 -13.09 -4.93 -4.96
N TYR A 244 -13.11 -4.06 -5.98
CA TYR A 244 -14.06 -2.96 -6.07
C TYR A 244 -15.52 -3.43 -6.11
N GLU A 245 -15.81 -4.46 -6.90
CA GLU A 245 -17.15 -5.03 -7.03
C GLU A 245 -17.63 -5.64 -5.70
N VAL A 246 -16.76 -6.38 -5.01
CA VAL A 246 -17.05 -6.94 -3.68
C VAL A 246 -17.33 -5.85 -2.65
N LEU A 247 -16.47 -4.84 -2.56
CA LEU A 247 -16.60 -3.76 -1.57
C LEU A 247 -17.83 -2.88 -1.80
N ARG A 248 -18.36 -2.81 -3.03
CA ARG A 248 -19.60 -2.09 -3.34
C ARG A 248 -20.86 -2.95 -3.28
N SER A 249 -20.74 -4.27 -3.31
CA SER A 249 -21.88 -5.16 -3.23
C SER A 249 -22.61 -5.00 -1.89
N SER A 250 -23.94 -5.14 -1.90
CA SER A 250 -24.75 -5.05 -0.68
C SER A 250 -24.74 -6.31 0.18
N SER A 251 -24.14 -7.40 -0.31
CA SER A 251 -24.14 -8.72 0.34
C SER A 251 -22.84 -8.95 1.13
N ILE A 252 -22.96 -9.58 2.31
CA ILE A 252 -21.85 -10.25 3.01
C ILE A 252 -22.00 -11.73 2.70
#